data_AF-A0A7C2BHP2-F1
#
_entry.id   AF-A0A7C2BHP2-F1
#
_cell.length_a   1.000
_cell.length_b   1.000
_cell.length_c   1.000
_cell.angle_alpha   90.00
_cell.angle_beta   90.00
_cell.angle_gamma   90.00
#
_symmetry.space_group_name_H-M   'P 1'
#
loop_
_entity.id
_entity.type
_entity.pdbx_description
1 polymer ?
#
loop_
_entity_poly.entity_id
_entity_poly.type
_entity_poly.pdbx_seq_one_letter_code
_entity_poly.pdbx_strand_id
1 'polypeptide(L)' 'MMGWGWGANPWWGIAGMVFGLVVLIGLILLVIWAVRQFAPASGPAGSRALEILRERYARGEITREQYEQMRRDLES' A
#
# COMPACT_ATOMS: atom_id res chain seq x y z
N MET A 1 16.60 25.40 35.09
CA MET A 1 15.73 26.42 35.72
C MET A 1 14.31 25.90 35.69
N MET A 2 13.70 25.85 36.86
CA MET A 2 12.38 25.29 37.12
C MET A 2 11.26 25.99 36.34
N GLY A 3 10.27 25.18 35.94
CA GLY A 3 8.86 25.49 36.20
C GLY A 3 8.13 26.30 35.14
N TRP A 4 7.52 25.61 34.17
CA TRP A 4 6.22 25.99 33.61
C TRP A 4 5.26 24.80 33.70
N GLY A 5 5.10 24.29 34.92
CA GLY A 5 3.92 23.52 35.31
C GLY A 5 2.76 24.48 35.51
N TRP A 6 2.23 25.03 34.42
CA TRP A 6 1.01 25.83 34.43
C TRP A 6 -0.16 24.92 34.04
N GLY A 7 -0.80 24.34 35.05
CA GLY A 7 -2.25 24.12 35.08
C GLY A 7 -2.92 23.29 33.98
N ALA A 8 -2.22 22.41 33.27
CA ALA A 8 -2.90 21.42 32.43
C ALA A 8 -3.33 20.25 33.32
N ASN A 9 -4.63 20.08 33.52
CA ASN A 9 -5.19 18.87 34.13
C ASN A 9 -4.47 17.64 33.57
N PRO A 10 -4.02 16.67 34.40
CA PRO A 10 -3.31 15.48 33.91
C PRO A 10 -4.07 14.76 32.79
N TRP A 11 -5.40 14.80 32.85
CA TRP A 11 -6.34 14.34 31.83
C TRP A 11 -6.15 15.00 30.45
N TRP A 12 -5.79 16.29 30.42
CA TRP A 12 -5.58 17.05 29.19
C TRP A 12 -4.22 16.75 28.54
N GLY A 13 -3.20 16.45 29.35
CA GLY A 13 -1.95 15.89 28.84
C GLY A 13 -2.13 14.51 28.21
N ILE A 14 -2.88 13.62 28.89
CA ILE A 14 -3.19 12.28 28.38
C ILE A 14 -4.04 12.37 27.11
N ALA A 15 -5.08 13.21 27.09
CA ALA A 15 -5.92 13.41 25.91
C ALA A 15 -5.13 13.91 24.71
N GLY A 16 -4.20 14.85 24.89
CA GLY A 16 -3.32 15.33 23.82
C GLY A 16 -2.41 14.22 23.26
N MET A 17 -1.86 13.38 24.13
CA MET A 17 -1.03 12.24 23.73
C MET A 17 -1.82 11.20 22.94
N VAL A 18 -3.02 10.85 23.41
CA VAL A 18 -3.92 9.89 22.73
C VAL A 18 -4.38 10.45 21.39
N PHE A 19 -4.72 11.74 21.33
CA PHE A 19 -5.10 12.41 20.08
C PHE A 19 -3.97 12.36 19.05
N GLY A 20 -2.73 12.65 19.47
CA GLY A 20 -1.55 12.53 18.59
C GLY A 20 -1.36 11.11 18.06
N LEU A 21 -1.53 10.09 18.91
CA LEU A 21 -1.48 8.68 18.50
C LEU A 21 -2.58 8.31 17.50
N VAL A 22 -3.82 8.76 17.73
CA VAL A 22 -4.95 8.51 16.83
C VAL A 22 -4.71 9.15 15.46
N VAL A 23 -4.22 10.39 15.42
CA VAL A 23 -3.88 11.08 14.18
C VAL A 23 -2.78 10.33 13.42
N LEU A 24 -1.74 9.85 14.13
CA LEU A 24 -0.67 9.07 13.52
C LEU A 24 -1.18 7.75 12.93
N ILE A 25 -2.01 7.01 13.67
CA ILE A 25 -2.62 5.76 13.20
C ILE A 25 -3.52 6.03 11.99
N GLY A 26 -4.33 7.09 12.05
CA GLY A 26 -5.19 7.51 10.94
C GLY A 26 -4.38 7.84 9.68
N LEU A 27 -3.25 8.54 9.83
CA LEU A 27 -2.34 8.85 8.73
C LEU A 27 -1.74 7.57 8.12
N ILE A 28 -1.28 6.63 8.97
CA ILE A 28 -0.74 5.34 8.50
C ILE A 28 -1.80 4.56 7.72
N LEU A 29 -3.02 4.47 8.24
CA LEU A 29 -4.12 3.78 7.56
C LEU A 29 -4.49 4.45 6.24
N LEU A 30 -4.47 5.80 6.19
CA LEU A 30 -4.72 6.56 4.97
C LEU A 30 -3.64 6.30 3.92
N VAL A 31 -2.37 6.26 4.33
CA VAL A 31 -1.26 5.90 3.45
C VAL A 31 -1.39 4.46 2.95
N ILE A 32 -1.68 3.49 3.82
CA ILE A 32 -1.90 2.09 3.43
C ILE A 32 -3.07 1.99 2.45
N TRP A 33 -4.17 2.69 2.70
CA TRP A 33 -5.35 2.68 1.83
C TRP A 33 -5.04 3.30 0.47
N ALA A 34 -4.37 4.46 0.44
CA ALA A 34 -3.93 5.11 -0.79
C ALA A 34 -2.97 4.22 -1.59
N VAL A 35 -1.98 3.62 -0.93
CA VAL A 35 -1.07 2.66 -1.58
C VAL A 35 -1.84 1.46 -2.11
N ARG A 36 -2.81 0.90 -1.38
CA ARG A 36 -3.62 -0.22 -1.89
C ARG A 36 -4.53 0.15 -3.06
N GLN A 37 -4.96 1.40 -3.15
CA GLN A 37 -5.83 1.89 -4.23
C GLN A 37 -5.04 2.29 -5.49
N PHE A 38 -3.82 2.83 -5.33
CA PHE A 38 -2.98 3.29 -6.42
C PHE A 38 -1.85 2.35 -6.80
N ALA A 39 -1.51 1.38 -5.94
CA ALA A 39 -0.65 0.29 -6.37
C ALA A 39 -1.43 -0.53 -7.40
N PRO A 40 -0.92 -0.67 -8.64
CA PRO A 40 -1.41 -1.71 -9.54
C PRO A 40 -1.34 -3.00 -8.74
N ALA A 41 -2.46 -3.73 -8.68
CA ALA A 41 -2.67 -4.88 -7.82
C ALA A 41 -1.43 -5.77 -7.87
N SER A 42 -0.52 -5.55 -6.93
CA SER A 42 0.72 -6.30 -6.80
C SER A 42 0.28 -7.54 -6.05
N GLY A 43 -0.51 -8.36 -6.74
CA GLY A 43 -0.72 -9.74 -6.34
C GLY A 43 0.63 -10.43 -6.24
N PRO A 44 0.69 -11.59 -5.57
CA PRO A 44 1.90 -12.40 -5.48
C PRO A 44 2.59 -12.47 -6.83
N ALA A 45 3.93 -12.40 -6.86
CA ALA A 45 4.79 -12.08 -8.00
C ALA A 45 4.37 -12.60 -9.41
N GLY A 46 3.62 -13.70 -9.50
CA GLY A 46 2.96 -14.16 -10.73
C GLY A 46 1.98 -13.14 -11.36
N SER A 47 1.29 -12.31 -10.57
CA SER A 47 0.37 -11.26 -11.07
C SER A 47 1.08 -10.25 -11.96
N ARG A 48 2.26 -9.78 -11.53
CA ARG A 48 3.05 -8.79 -12.27
C ARG A 48 3.64 -9.37 -13.56
N ALA A 49 4.06 -10.63 -13.51
CA ALA A 49 4.56 -11.33 -14.70
C ALA A 49 3.46 -11.50 -15.76
N LEU A 50 2.24 -11.86 -15.34
CA LEU A 50 1.08 -11.97 -16.22
C LEU A 50 0.65 -10.61 -16.81
N GLU A 51 0.73 -9.54 -16.03
CA GLU A 51 0.39 -8.18 -16.48
C GLU A 51 1.34 -7.69 -17.58
N ILE A 52 2.65 -7.91 -17.39
CA ILE A 52 3.69 -7.62 -18.41
C ILE A 52 3.45 -8.47 -19.66
N LEU A 53 3.09 -9.74 -19.50
CA LEU A 53 2.79 -10.64 -20.62
C LEU A 53 1.61 -10.11 -21.46
N ARG A 54 0.55 -9.67 -20.78
CA ARG A 54 -0.66 -9.16 -21.43
C ARG A 54 -0.40 -7.84 -22.16
N GLU A 55 0.46 -6.98 -21.60
CA GLU A 55 0.86 -5.73 -22.24
C GLU A 55 1.63 -5.98 -23.55
N ARG A 56 2.56 -6.94 -23.57
CA ARG A 56 3.31 -7.33 -24.78
C ARG A 56 2.42 -7.96 -25.85
N TYR A 57 1.44 -8.76 -25.43
CA TYR A 57 0.43 -9.31 -26.34
C TYR A 57 -0.44 -8.21 -26.95
N ALA A 58 -0.86 -7.23 -26.15
CA ALA A 58 -1.64 -6.08 -26.63
C ALA A 58 -0.84 -5.18 -27.59
N ARG A 59 0.47 -5.08 -27.41
CA ARG A 59 1.38 -4.41 -28.36
C ARG A 59 1.68 -5.23 -29.62
N GLY A 60 1.27 -6.50 -29.66
CA GLY A 60 1.57 -7.41 -30.78
C GLY A 60 3.03 -7.88 -30.82
N GLU A 61 3.79 -7.69 -29.74
CA GLU A 61 5.19 -8.14 -29.64
C GLU A 61 5.32 -9.67 -29.50
N ILE A 62 4.26 -10.33 -29.03
CA ILE A 62 4.18 -11.78 -28.86
C ILE A 62 2.90 -12.34 -29.48
N THR A 63 2.97 -13.54 -30.04
CA THR A 63 1.79 -14.21 -30.60
C THR A 63 0.95 -14.88 -29.51
N ARG A 64 -0.28 -15.26 -29.87
CA ARG A 64 -1.22 -15.90 -28.95
C ARG A 64 -0.65 -17.22 -28.40
N GLU A 65 0.05 -17.99 -29.22
CA GLU A 65 0.66 -19.26 -28.83
C GLU A 65 1.73 -19.05 -27.75
N GLN A 66 2.59 -18.03 -27.93
CA GLN A 66 3.64 -17.68 -26.97
C GLN A 66 3.04 -17.18 -25.65
N TYR A 67 1.97 -16.38 -25.71
CA TYR A 67 1.23 -15.92 -24.54
C TYR A 67 0.63 -17.09 -23.75
N GLU A 68 -0.03 -18.04 -24.42
CA GLU A 68 -0.65 -19.19 -23.76
C GLU A 68 0.37 -20.17 -23.15
N GLN A 69 1.58 -20.25 -23.70
CA GLN A 69 2.65 -21.07 -23.16
C GLN A 69 3.24 -20.45 -21.89
N MET A 70 3.66 -19.18 -21.96
CA MET A 70 4.22 -18.46 -20.82
C MET A 70 3.20 -18.27 -19.68
N ARG A 71 1.91 -18.09 -20.00
CA ARG A 71 0.85 -18.01 -18.99
C ARG A 71 0.74 -19.33 -18.20
N ARG A 72 0.83 -20.49 -18.86
CA ARG A 72 0.79 -21.80 -18.21
C ARG A 72 2.00 -22.02 -17.31
N ASP A 73 3.18 -21.61 -17.76
CA ASP A 73 4.42 -21.71 -16.98
C ASP A 73 4.43 -20.80 -15.73
N LEU A 74 3.64 -19.72 -15.73
CA LEU A 74 3.50 -18.80 -14.59
C LEU A 74 2.37 -19.18 -13.62
N GLU A 75 1.41 -20.00 -14.05
CA GLU A 75 0.33 -20.54 -13.22
C GLU A 75 0.71 -21.86 -12.52
N SER A 76 1.83 -22.49 -12.89
CA SER A 76 2.42 -23.69 -12.27
C SER A 76 3.38 -23.37 -11.14
#